data_AF-A0A0C2VAB6-F1
#
_entry.id   AF-A0A0C2VAB6-F1
#
_cell.length_a   1.000
_cell.length_b   1.000
_cell.length_c   1.000
_cell.angle_alpha   90.00
_cell.angle_beta   90.00
_cell.angle_gamma   90.00
#
_symmetry.space_group_name_H-M   'P 1'
#
loop_
_entity.id
_entity.type
_entity.pdbx_description
1 polymer ?
#
loop_
_entity_poly.entity_id
_entity_poly.type
_entity_poly.pdbx_seq_one_letter_code
_entity_poly.pdbx_strand_id
1 'polypeptide(L)' 'MKTVTMRVDDSVYEMMKLAAEGQKRNLSNFIEFATLQYLTSAQYVEQDEMAQIVADKTLVANLMSGVEDLHKGDYTLV' A
#
# COMPACT_ATOMS: atom_id res chain seq x y z
N MET A 1 -23.87 1.31 -10.83
CA MET A 1 -23.45 1.57 -9.44
C MET A 1 -23.61 0.31 -8.62
N LYS A 2 -22.71 0.07 -7.67
CA LYS A 2 -22.78 -1.02 -6.68
C LYS A 2 -22.81 -0.38 -5.29
N THR A 3 -23.41 -1.06 -4.32
CA THR A 3 -23.56 -0.56 -2.95
C THR A 3 -22.67 -1.38 -2.02
N VAL A 4 -21.96 -0.69 -1.13
CA VAL A 4 -21.20 -1.30 -0.04
C VAL A 4 -21.98 -1.09 1.25
N THR A 5 -22.12 -2.14 2.05
CA THR A 5 -22.77 -2.09 3.36
C THR A 5 -21.81 -2.68 4.38
N MET A 6 -21.59 -1.96 5.48
CA MET A 6 -20.65 -2.33 6.52
C MET A 6 -21.30 -2.07 7.89
N ARG A 7 -21.09 -2.99 8.83
CA ARG A 7 -21.41 -2.77 10.24
C ARG A 7 -20.14 -2.28 10.93
N VAL A 8 -20.29 -1.21 11.71
CA VAL A 8 -19.22 -0.64 12.52
C VAL A 8 -19.79 -0.29 13.89
N ASP A 9 -18.93 -0.28 14.91
CA ASP A 9 -19.29 0.22 16.23
C ASP A 9 -19.48 1.74 16.18
N ASP A 10 -20.31 2.27 17.07
CA ASP A 10 -20.62 3.70 17.14
C ASP A 10 -19.37 4.56 17.31
N SER A 11 -18.40 4.11 18.11
CA SER A 11 -17.14 4.82 18.32
C SER A 11 -16.32 4.95 17.03
N VAL A 12 -16.31 3.90 16.21
CA VAL A 12 -15.62 3.88 14.91
C VAL A 12 -16.37 4.76 13.92
N TYR A 13 -17.70 4.70 13.90
CA TYR A 13 -18.53 5.55 13.06
C TYR A 13 -18.29 7.04 13.34
N GLU A 14 -18.33 7.45 14.61
CA GLU A 14 -18.13 8.86 14.99
C GLU A 14 -16.70 9.33 14.66
N MET A 15 -15.69 8.47 14.83
CA MET A 15 -14.33 8.79 14.45
C MET A 15 -14.20 9.03 12.93
N MET A 16 -14.78 8.16 12.11
CA MET A 16 -14.76 8.32 10.65
C MET A 16 -15.55 9.57 10.22
N LYS A 17 -16.69 9.84 10.87
CA LYS A 17 -17.52 11.02 10.59
C LYS A 17 -16.78 12.31 10.91
N LEU A 18 -16.14 12.39 12.08
CA LEU A 18 -15.35 13.55 12.47
C LEU A 18 -14.18 13.80 11.50
N ALA A 19 -13.50 12.74 11.07
CA ALA A 19 -12.42 12.85 10.08
C ALA A 19 -12.95 13.34 8.71
N ALA A 20 -14.10 12.84 8.27
CA ALA A 20 -14.75 13.26 7.03
C ALA A 20 -15.17 14.73 7.07
N GLU A 21 -15.77 15.17 8.19
CA GLU A 21 -16.14 16.57 8.44
C GLU A 21 -14.91 17.49 8.44
N GLY A 22 -13.82 17.08 9.09
CA GLY A 22 -12.54 17.81 9.09
C GLY A 22 -11.97 18.02 7.69
N GLN A 23 -12.22 17.10 6.76
CA GLN A 23 -11.82 17.22 5.35
C GLN A 23 -12.89 17.89 4.45
N LYS A 24 -14.03 18.32 5.03
CA LYS A 24 -15.18 18.89 4.31
C LYS A 24 -15.75 17.95 3.22
N ARG A 25 -15.81 16.65 3.50
CA ARG A 25 -16.34 15.62 2.58
C ARG A 25 -17.38 14.77 3.30
N ASN A 26 -18.33 14.20 2.55
CA ASN A 26 -19.28 13.27 3.14
C ASN A 26 -18.59 11.93 3.48
N LEU A 27 -19.20 11.17 4.41
CA LEU A 27 -18.61 9.92 4.91
C LEU A 27 -18.35 8.88 3.81
N SER A 28 -19.28 8.70 2.88
CA SER A 28 -19.11 7.73 1.78
C SER A 28 -17.92 8.08 0.90
N ASN A 29 -17.75 9.36 0.56
CA ASN A 29 -16.64 9.82 -0.26
C ASN A 29 -15.31 9.81 0.50
N PHE A 30 -15.33 10.06 1.80
CA PHE A 30 -14.16 9.90 2.66
C PHE A 30 -13.67 8.44 2.68
N ILE A 31 -14.58 7.48 2.89
CA ILE A 31 -14.25 6.04 2.92
C ILE A 31 -13.72 5.58 1.55
N GLU A 32 -14.37 5.98 0.46
CA GLU A 32 -13.92 5.67 -0.89
C GLU A 32 -12.50 6.21 -1.15
N PHE A 33 -12.26 7.48 -0.84
CA PHE A 33 -10.96 8.11 -1.01
C PHE A 33 -9.88 7.43 -0.16
N ALA A 34 -10.15 7.17 1.11
CA ALA A 34 -9.19 6.51 2.00
C ALA A 34 -8.84 5.09 1.50
N THR A 35 -9.83 4.35 0.99
CA THR A 35 -9.62 3.02 0.43
C THR A 35 -8.75 3.07 -0.81
N LEU A 36 -9.02 4.00 -1.73
CA LEU A 36 -8.20 4.21 -2.93
C LEU A 36 -6.79 4.64 -2.56
N GLN A 37 -6.64 5.57 -1.63
CA GLN A 37 -5.35 6.03 -1.15
C GLN A 37 -4.54 4.88 -0.54
N TYR A 38 -5.16 4.05 0.29
CA TYR A 38 -4.52 2.87 0.89
C TYR A 38 -4.02 1.90 -0.19
N LEU A 39 -4.89 1.54 -1.14
CA LEU A 39 -4.53 0.64 -2.25
C LEU A 39 -3.41 1.23 -3.11
N THR A 40 -3.45 2.53 -3.36
CA THR A 40 -2.43 3.23 -4.14
C THR A 40 -1.11 3.28 -3.37
N SER A 41 -1.14 3.59 -2.07
CA SER A 41 0.08 3.63 -1.24
C SER A 41 0.78 2.28 -1.12
N ALA A 42 0.03 1.16 -1.11
CA ALA A 42 0.61 -0.17 -1.12
C ALA A 42 1.31 -0.53 -2.45
N GLN A 43 1.10 0.24 -3.51
CA GLN A 43 1.71 0.02 -4.83
C GLN A 43 2.99 0.83 -5.04
N TYR A 44 3.30 1.78 -4.16
CA TYR A 44 4.48 2.64 -4.30
C TYR A 44 5.36 2.55 -3.06
N VAL A 45 6.64 2.25 -3.27
CA VAL A 45 7.66 2.33 -2.23
C VAL A 45 7.99 3.81 -2.00
N GLU A 46 8.15 4.23 -0.75
CA GLU A 46 8.54 5.61 -0.44
C GLU A 46 9.92 5.93 -1.02
N GLN A 47 10.14 7.17 -1.44
CA GLN A 47 11.39 7.56 -2.12
C GLN A 47 12.62 7.35 -1.22
N ASP A 48 12.50 7.59 0.09
CA ASP A 48 13.57 7.37 1.06
C ASP A 48 13.87 5.89 1.27
N GLU A 49 12.85 5.04 1.24
CA GLU A 49 13.01 3.59 1.30
C GLU A 49 13.71 3.07 0.03
N MET A 50 13.29 3.54 -1.16
CA MET A 50 14.00 3.24 -2.41
C MET A 50 15.46 3.73 -2.39
N ALA A 51 15.72 4.90 -1.83
CA ALA A 51 17.08 5.43 -1.70
C ALA A 51 17.96 4.53 -0.81
N GLN A 52 17.40 4.00 0.28
CA GLN A 52 18.10 3.05 1.15
C GLN A 52 18.38 1.72 0.43
N ILE A 53 17.41 1.19 -0.31
CA ILE A 53 17.58 -0.03 -1.10
C ILE A 53 18.72 0.13 -2.11
N VAL A 54 18.76 1.25 -2.84
CA VAL A 54 19.81 1.52 -3.84
C VAL A 54 21.18 1.76 -3.19
N ALA A 55 21.21 2.35 -1.98
CA ALA A 55 22.45 2.60 -1.25
C ALA A 55 23.07 1.32 -0.66
N ASP A 56 22.27 0.29 -0.35
CA ASP A 56 22.74 -1.00 0.13
C ASP A 56 23.33 -1.84 -1.02
N LYS A 57 24.65 -1.70 -1.20
CA LYS A 57 25.39 -2.41 -2.25
C LYS A 57 25.31 -3.93 -2.13
N THR A 58 25.22 -4.47 -0.91
CA THR A 58 25.17 -5.91 -0.68
C THR A 58 23.80 -6.45 -1.09
N LEU A 59 22.73 -5.78 -0.68
CA LEU A 59 21.37 -6.10 -1.10
C LEU A 59 21.22 -6.03 -2.63
N VAL A 60 21.67 -4.94 -3.26
CA VAL A 60 21.58 -4.77 -4.71
C VAL A 60 22.38 -5.84 -5.45
N ALA A 61 23.58 -6.17 -4.99
CA ALA A 61 24.39 -7.24 -5.61
C ALA A 61 23.68 -8.60 -5.54
N ASN A 62 23.11 -8.94 -4.38
CA ASN A 62 22.37 -10.19 -4.20
C ASN A 62 21.11 -10.25 -5.07
N LEU A 63 20.36 -9.15 -5.16
CA LEU A 63 19.17 -9.05 -6.01
C LEU A 63 19.53 -9.24 -7.49
N MET A 64 20.58 -8.57 -7.97
CA MET A 64 21.04 -8.71 -9.36
C MET A 64 21.52 -10.12 -9.67
N SER A 65 22.25 -10.75 -8.74
CA SER A 65 22.65 -12.16 -8.87
C SER A 65 21.42 -13.07 -8.97
N GLY A 66 20.42 -12.88 -8.10
CA GLY A 66 19.19 -13.69 -8.15
C GLY A 66 18.41 -13.53 -9.44
N VAL A 67 18.40 -12.33 -10.05
CA VAL A 67 17.79 -12.12 -11.39
C VAL A 67 18.59 -12.84 -12.48
N GLU A 68 19.92 -12.86 -12.38
CA GLU A 68 20.77 -13.59 -13.31
C GLU A 68 20.58 -15.11 -13.18
N ASP A 69 20.48 -15.62 -11.95
CA ASP A 69 20.20 -17.03 -11.66
C ASP A 69 18.82 -17.44 -12.20
N LEU A 70 17.81 -16.58 -12.04
CA LEU A 70 16.48 -16.77 -12.64
C LEU A 70 16.55 -16.89 -14.17
N HIS A 71 17.29 -16.00 -14.84
CA HIS A 71 17.47 -16.04 -16.30
C HIS A 71 18.22 -17.30 -16.76
N LYS A 72 19.16 -17.79 -15.96
CA LYS A 72 19.91 -19.03 -16.24
C LYS A 72 19.11 -20.29 -15.96
N GLY A 73 17.98 -20.19 -15.26
CA GLY A 73 17.22 -21.35 -14.80
C GLY A 73 17.80 -22.01 -13.54
N ASP A 74 18.75 -21.35 -12.88
CA ASP A 74 19.42 -21.83 -11.67
C ASP A 74 18.56 -21.56 -10.44
N TYR A 75 17.39 -22.21 -10.39
CA TYR A 75 16.48 -22.18 -9.25
C TYR A 75 15.78 -23.52 -9.06
N THR A 76 15.37 -23.80 -7.82
CA THR A 76 14.58 -24.98 -7.49
C THR A 76 13.20 -24.53 -7.01
N LEU A 77 12.14 -25.03 -7.63
CA LEU A 77 10.77 -24.85 -7.13
C LEU A 77 10.55 -25.87 -6.02
N VAL A 78 10.35 -25.37 -4.80
CA VAL A 78 10.06 -26.16 -3.59
C VAL A 78 8.57 -26.15 -3.28
#